data_AF-A0A136PLQ7-F1
#
_entry.id   AF-A0A136PLQ7-F1
#
_cell.length_a   1.000
_cell.length_b   1.000
_cell.length_c   1.000
_cell.angle_alpha   90.00
_cell.angle_beta   90.00
_cell.angle_gamma   90.00
#
_symmetry.space_group_name_H-M   'P 1'
#
loop_
_entity.id
_entity.type
_entity.pdbx_description
1 polymer ?
#
loop_
_entity_poly.entity_id
_entity_poly.type
_entity_poly.pdbx_seq_one_letter_code
_entity_poly.pdbx_strand_id
1 'polypeptide(L)'
;MTINRKAFVEEQAAQARAVSGVLARVPREFATAGELATLMAALPADTPVSIAWTVHVDPALAEGTPTVTAATARPVPLLTAELVDVAEDDGTVREYGRMVPGVELGAVVGADGQPVPDKTVPHQPYERALGALGVGDVDTTLAALAELVRWTADLLPDTPAGPDGTPETVAQRVTDPGIRARLGIEAARLGYSANRLTTLRHDLADREATPLRDDHDGNAR
;
A
#
# COMPACT_ATOMS: atom_id res chain seq x y z
N MET A 1 10.00 27.81 18.84
CA MET A 1 10.34 28.76 17.76
C MET A 1 9.17 28.78 16.82
N THR A 2 8.54 29.93 16.60
CA THR A 2 7.32 30.03 15.79
C THR A 2 7.67 30.30 14.33
N ILE A 3 7.16 29.49 13.43
CA ILE A 3 7.31 29.64 11.97
C ILE A 3 5.97 30.09 11.37
N ASN A 4 5.96 30.94 10.36
CA ASN A 4 4.69 31.26 9.69
C ASN A 4 4.28 30.10 8.76
N ARG A 5 2.97 29.95 8.53
CA ARG A 5 2.42 28.84 7.74
C ARG A 5 3.03 28.70 6.35
N LYS A 6 3.23 29.82 5.65
CA LYS A 6 3.81 29.82 4.30
C LYS A 6 5.25 29.27 4.30
N ALA A 7 6.09 29.76 5.19
CA ALA A 7 7.47 29.30 5.34
C ALA A 7 7.53 27.82 5.76
N PHE A 8 6.63 27.38 6.63
CA PHE A 8 6.53 25.97 7.03
C PHE A 8 6.20 25.06 5.84
N VAL A 9 5.24 25.43 5.00
CA VAL A 9 4.88 24.69 3.78
C VAL A 9 6.04 24.69 2.77
N GLU A 10 6.67 25.84 2.56
CA GLU A 10 7.82 25.97 1.65
C GLU A 10 9.01 25.11 2.10
N GLU A 11 9.30 25.09 3.41
CA GLU A 11 10.36 24.26 4.00
C GLU A 11 10.08 22.76 3.81
N GLN A 12 8.87 22.29 4.14
CA GLN A 12 8.49 20.89 3.92
C GLN A 12 8.59 20.49 2.45
N ALA A 13 8.12 21.35 1.53
CA ALA A 13 8.19 21.10 0.10
C ALA A 13 9.64 21.10 -0.43
N ALA A 14 10.53 21.92 0.14
CA ALA A 14 11.94 21.94 -0.22
C ALA A 14 12.66 20.66 0.26
N GLN A 15 12.41 20.25 1.51
CA GLN A 15 12.96 19.00 2.06
C GLN A 15 12.49 17.80 1.26
N ALA A 16 11.19 17.72 0.93
CA ALA A 16 10.64 16.61 0.15
C ALA A 16 11.26 16.53 -1.25
N ARG A 17 11.52 17.67 -1.88
CA ARG A 17 12.22 17.75 -3.18
C ARG A 17 13.68 17.33 -3.10
N ALA A 18 14.36 17.59 -1.98
CA ALA A 18 15.74 17.17 -1.80
C ALA A 18 15.87 15.64 -1.76
N VAL A 19 15.05 14.96 -0.95
CA VAL A 19 15.05 13.49 -0.85
C VAL A 19 14.58 12.83 -2.15
N SER A 20 13.44 13.29 -2.70
CA SER A 20 12.93 12.73 -3.96
C SER A 20 13.85 12.99 -5.15
N GLY A 21 14.57 14.13 -5.18
CA GLY A 21 15.56 14.44 -6.20
C GLY A 21 16.78 13.53 -6.18
N VAL A 22 17.22 13.06 -5.01
CA VAL A 22 18.27 12.04 -4.88
C VAL A 22 17.76 10.69 -5.39
N LEU A 23 16.59 10.26 -4.91
CA LEU A 23 16.01 8.97 -5.29
C LEU A 23 15.62 8.87 -6.77
N ALA A 24 15.31 9.99 -7.43
CA ALA A 24 15.06 10.02 -8.87
C ALA A 24 16.34 9.85 -9.72
N ARG A 25 17.52 10.09 -9.12
CA ARG A 25 18.82 10.03 -9.81
C ARG A 25 19.60 8.75 -9.50
N VAL A 26 19.18 8.02 -8.47
CA VAL A 26 19.79 6.75 -8.05
C VAL A 26 18.83 5.62 -8.45
N PRO A 27 19.34 4.47 -8.91
CA PRO A 27 18.49 3.31 -9.13
C PRO A 27 17.64 2.98 -7.89
N ARG A 28 16.34 2.73 -8.12
CA ARG A 28 15.40 2.32 -7.05
C ARG A 28 15.79 1.00 -6.41
N GLU A 29 16.51 0.17 -7.16
CA GLU A 29 17.00 -1.14 -6.78
C GLU A 29 18.49 -1.06 -6.39
N PHE A 30 18.86 -1.83 -5.38
CA PHE A 30 20.26 -2.04 -5.01
C PHE A 30 20.54 -3.53 -4.82
N ALA A 31 21.60 -4.02 -5.43
CA ALA A 31 22.07 -5.40 -5.35
C ALA A 31 23.16 -5.58 -4.30
N THR A 32 23.81 -4.49 -3.85
CA THR A 32 24.94 -4.57 -2.93
C THR A 32 24.84 -3.58 -1.76
N ALA A 33 25.52 -3.91 -0.66
CA ALA A 33 25.68 -3.00 0.47
C ALA A 33 26.43 -1.70 0.07
N GLY A 34 27.31 -1.77 -0.92
CA GLY A 34 28.03 -0.60 -1.45
C GLY A 34 27.12 0.37 -2.19
N GLU A 35 26.15 -0.15 -2.97
CA GLU A 35 25.12 0.66 -3.62
C GLU A 35 24.19 1.31 -2.59
N LEU A 36 23.77 0.55 -1.57
CA LEU A 36 22.99 1.11 -0.45
C LEU A 36 23.78 2.21 0.28
N ALA A 37 25.05 1.99 0.59
CA ALA A 37 25.89 2.98 1.24
C ALA A 37 26.05 4.25 0.37
N THR A 38 26.17 4.09 -0.94
CA THR A 38 26.23 5.21 -1.90
C THR A 38 24.93 6.01 -1.89
N LEU A 39 23.78 5.32 -1.87
CA LEU A 39 22.48 5.97 -1.73
C LEU A 39 22.39 6.75 -0.41
N MET A 40 22.74 6.12 0.72
CA MET A 40 22.69 6.75 2.04
C MET A 40 23.60 7.98 2.12
N ALA A 41 24.77 7.93 1.49
CA ALA A 41 25.71 9.05 1.44
C ALA A 41 25.24 10.22 0.55
N ALA A 42 24.36 9.96 -0.42
CA ALA A 42 23.81 10.98 -1.30
C ALA A 42 22.58 11.70 -0.72
N LEU A 43 21.93 11.12 0.29
CA LEU A 43 20.77 11.72 0.95
C LEU A 43 21.17 12.94 1.80
N PRO A 44 20.25 13.89 2.02
CA PRO A 44 20.45 14.94 3.01
C PRO A 44 20.81 14.36 4.39
N ALA A 45 21.63 15.08 5.14
CA ALA A 45 21.94 14.71 6.52
C ALA A 45 20.65 14.54 7.33
N ASP A 46 20.67 13.59 8.28
CA ASP A 46 19.54 13.28 9.16
C ASP A 46 18.26 12.83 8.44
N THR A 47 18.34 12.40 7.17
CA THR A 47 17.19 11.81 6.48
C THR A 47 16.76 10.53 7.23
N PRO A 48 15.54 10.48 7.77
CA PRO A 48 15.07 9.31 8.50
C PRO A 48 14.91 8.12 7.57
N VAL A 49 15.33 6.95 8.04
CA VAL A 49 15.20 5.68 7.32
C VAL A 49 14.16 4.82 8.01
N SER A 50 13.17 4.38 7.24
CA SER A 50 12.19 3.38 7.65
C SER A 50 12.47 2.05 6.94
N ILE A 51 12.09 0.94 7.55
CA ILE A 51 12.08 -0.37 6.91
C ILE A 51 10.62 -0.74 6.68
N ALA A 52 10.26 -1.05 5.44
CA ALA A 52 8.94 -1.53 5.09
C ALA A 52 8.64 -2.78 5.93
N TRP A 53 7.51 -2.78 6.64
CA TRP A 53 7.08 -3.95 7.41
C TRP A 53 6.72 -5.16 6.54
N THR A 54 6.58 -4.93 5.24
CA THR A 54 6.09 -5.93 4.31
C THR A 54 6.85 -5.93 3.01
N VAL A 55 6.90 -7.12 2.43
CA VAL A 55 7.36 -7.31 1.07
C VAL A 55 6.27 -6.79 0.14
N HIS A 56 6.65 -6.06 -0.89
CA HIS A 56 5.75 -5.63 -1.94
C HIS A 56 5.83 -6.58 -3.14
N VAL A 57 4.82 -6.56 -4.00
CA VAL A 57 4.75 -7.40 -5.20
C VAL A 57 4.33 -6.55 -6.39
N ASP A 58 4.81 -6.94 -7.56
CA ASP A 58 4.28 -6.47 -8.84
C ASP A 58 2.80 -6.89 -8.98
N PRO A 59 1.84 -5.96 -9.01
CA PRO A 59 0.42 -6.29 -9.15
C PRO A 59 0.08 -6.91 -10.52
N ALA A 60 0.96 -6.78 -11.53
CA ALA A 60 0.79 -7.36 -12.86
C ALA A 60 1.50 -8.72 -13.02
N LEU A 61 2.10 -9.25 -11.94
CA LEU A 61 2.81 -10.53 -11.96
C LEU A 61 1.85 -11.68 -12.25
N ALA A 62 2.03 -12.34 -13.39
CA ALA A 62 1.20 -13.49 -13.76
C ALA A 62 1.55 -14.73 -12.93
N GLU A 63 0.53 -15.54 -12.61
CA GLU A 63 0.70 -16.80 -11.89
C GLU A 63 1.65 -17.76 -12.64
N GLY A 64 2.55 -18.41 -11.89
CA GLY A 64 3.55 -19.33 -12.45
C GLY A 64 4.76 -18.66 -13.11
N THR A 65 4.83 -17.33 -13.16
CA THR A 65 6.03 -16.61 -13.61
C THR A 65 7.19 -16.83 -12.62
N PRO A 66 8.41 -17.17 -13.08
CA PRO A 66 9.57 -17.19 -12.21
C PRO A 66 9.80 -15.83 -11.53
N THR A 67 10.03 -15.83 -10.22
CA THR A 67 10.11 -14.61 -9.42
C THR A 67 11.50 -14.38 -8.84
N VAL A 68 11.83 -13.11 -8.63
CA VAL A 68 13.02 -12.67 -7.90
C VAL A 68 12.61 -11.59 -6.89
N THR A 69 13.33 -11.53 -5.77
CA THR A 69 13.15 -10.48 -4.76
C THR A 69 14.27 -9.45 -4.89
N ALA A 70 13.90 -8.22 -5.21
CA ALA A 70 14.81 -7.08 -5.30
C ALA A 70 14.71 -6.22 -4.04
N ALA A 71 15.85 -5.72 -3.55
CA ALA A 71 15.88 -4.73 -2.47
C ALA A 71 15.72 -3.33 -3.06
N THR A 72 14.88 -2.50 -2.43
CA THR A 72 14.45 -1.22 -3.00
C THR A 72 14.43 -0.09 -1.98
N ALA A 73 14.54 1.15 -2.48
CA ALA A 73 14.39 2.36 -1.69
C ALA A 73 13.34 3.28 -2.33
N ARG A 74 12.43 3.85 -1.53
CA ARG A 74 11.40 4.79 -2.00
C ARG A 74 11.23 5.96 -1.04
N PRO A 75 10.79 7.14 -1.52
CA PRO A 75 10.47 8.24 -0.63
C PRO A 75 9.21 7.90 0.18
N VAL A 76 9.22 8.22 1.47
CA VAL A 76 8.07 8.09 2.35
C VAL A 76 7.93 9.35 3.20
N PRO A 77 6.73 9.93 3.33
CA PRO A 77 6.52 11.02 4.27
C PRO A 77 6.37 10.41 5.68
N LEU A 78 7.21 10.81 6.63
CA LEU A 78 7.18 10.34 8.02
C LEU A 78 6.72 11.47 8.93
N LEU A 79 5.88 11.14 9.90
CA LEU A 79 5.45 12.11 10.91
C LEU A 79 6.51 12.17 12.02
N THR A 80 6.97 13.38 12.35
CA THR A 80 7.83 13.56 13.52
C THR A 80 6.99 13.57 14.79
N ALA A 81 7.56 13.05 15.87
CA ALA A 81 6.95 13.17 17.19
C ALA A 81 6.93 14.62 17.71
N GLU A 82 7.83 15.46 17.22
CA GLU A 82 7.90 16.87 17.60
C GLU A 82 6.85 17.70 16.85
N LEU A 83 6.02 18.40 17.63
CA LEU A 83 5.09 19.40 17.13
C LEU A 83 5.82 20.73 16.89
N VAL A 84 5.34 21.49 15.92
CA VAL A 84 5.88 22.81 15.57
C VAL A 84 4.79 23.87 15.74
N ASP A 85 5.12 24.95 16.44
CA ASP A 85 4.28 26.14 16.55
C ASP A 85 4.25 26.89 15.21
N VAL A 86 3.09 26.87 14.56
CA VAL A 86 2.86 27.59 13.31
C VAL A 86 1.94 28.78 13.56
N ALA A 87 2.41 29.98 13.18
CA ALA A 87 1.58 31.16 13.12
C ALA A 87 0.75 31.16 11.83
N GLU A 88 -0.57 31.21 12.00
CA GLU A 88 -1.57 31.33 10.95
C GLU A 88 -1.69 32.78 10.45
N ASP A 89 -2.34 32.96 9.30
CA ASP A 89 -2.53 34.28 8.68
C ASP A 89 -3.39 35.23 9.54
N ASP A 90 -4.21 34.68 10.45
CA ASP A 90 -5.02 35.42 11.43
C ASP A 90 -4.24 35.77 12.73
N GLY A 91 -2.96 35.43 12.80
CA GLY A 91 -2.09 35.66 13.95
C GLY A 91 -2.27 34.64 15.08
N THR A 92 -3.14 33.63 14.92
CA THR A 92 -3.24 32.54 15.89
C THR A 92 -2.04 31.59 15.75
N VAL A 93 -1.55 31.07 16.88
CA VAL A 93 -0.50 30.05 16.91
C VAL A 93 -1.15 28.70 17.17
N ARG A 94 -0.84 27.72 16.32
CA ARG A 94 -1.33 26.36 16.44
C ARG A 94 -0.18 25.38 16.29
N GLU A 95 -0.26 24.28 17.02
CA GLU A 95 0.71 23.19 16.92
C GLU A 95 0.36 22.28 15.73
N TYR A 96 1.34 22.04 14.87
CA TYR A 96 1.21 21.12 13.75
C TYR A 96 2.22 19.99 13.88
N GLY A 97 1.80 18.78 13.50
CA GLY A 97 2.74 17.70 13.18
C GLY A 97 3.59 18.09 11.97
N ARG A 98 4.89 17.84 12.05
CA ARG A 98 5.81 18.06 10.93
C ARG A 98 5.97 16.75 10.16
N MET A 99 5.70 16.80 8.86
CA MET A 99 6.06 15.71 7.97
C MET A 99 7.51 15.91 7.55
N VAL A 100 8.36 14.91 7.80
CA VAL A 100 9.74 14.87 7.34
C VAL A 100 9.84 13.81 6.24
N PRO A 101 10.43 14.15 5.09
CA PRO A 101 10.68 13.18 4.04
C PRO A 101 11.75 12.19 4.50
N GLY A 102 11.40 10.92 4.50
CA GLY A 102 12.31 9.82 4.76
C GLY A 102 12.51 8.94 3.54
N VAL A 103 13.35 7.93 3.73
CA VAL A 103 13.52 6.83 2.79
C VAL A 103 13.01 5.56 3.44
N GLU A 104 12.13 4.85 2.76
CA GLU A 104 11.74 3.50 3.14
C GLU A 104 12.56 2.49 2.35
N LEU A 105 13.26 1.61 3.07
CA LEU A 105 13.93 0.44 2.51
C LEU A 105 12.97 -0.75 2.55
N GLY A 106 12.83 -1.46 1.45
CA GLY A 106 11.92 -2.59 1.38
C GLY A 106 12.36 -3.63 0.36
N ALA A 107 11.54 -4.66 0.20
CA ALA A 107 11.73 -5.70 -0.79
C ALA A 107 10.54 -5.74 -1.74
N VAL A 108 10.80 -5.98 -3.02
CA VAL A 108 9.78 -6.17 -4.05
C VAL A 108 9.99 -7.53 -4.72
N VAL A 109 8.93 -8.33 -4.79
CA VAL A 109 8.87 -9.53 -5.61
C VAL A 109 8.39 -9.14 -7.01
N GLY A 110 9.22 -9.39 -8.01
CA GLY A 110 8.93 -9.13 -9.42
C GLY A 110 9.26 -10.34 -10.29
N ALA A 111 9.00 -10.21 -11.59
CA ALA A 111 9.39 -11.21 -12.57
C ALA A 111 10.92 -11.28 -12.71
N ASP A 112 11.45 -12.50 -12.79
CA ASP A 112 12.89 -12.71 -12.97
C ASP A 112 13.40 -12.06 -14.28
N GLY A 113 14.55 -11.40 -14.20
CA GLY A 113 15.16 -10.66 -15.32
C GLY A 113 14.45 -9.37 -15.74
N GLN A 114 13.44 -8.90 -14.99
CA GLN A 114 12.78 -7.61 -15.22
C GLN A 114 13.13 -6.60 -14.13
N PRO A 115 13.18 -5.29 -14.45
CA PRO A 115 13.37 -4.26 -13.44
C PRO A 115 12.17 -4.21 -12.49
N VAL A 116 12.41 -3.75 -11.27
CA VAL A 116 11.34 -3.45 -10.30
C VAL A 116 10.32 -2.49 -10.91
N PRO A 117 9.01 -2.81 -10.89
CA PRO A 117 8.00 -1.93 -11.47
C PRO A 117 7.83 -0.65 -10.65
N ASP A 118 7.44 0.42 -11.33
CA ASP A 118 7.17 1.70 -10.67
C ASP A 118 6.03 1.60 -9.66
N LYS A 119 5.03 0.77 -9.97
CA LYS A 119 3.87 0.51 -9.11
C LYS A 119 3.99 -0.87 -8.49
N THR A 120 3.94 -0.90 -7.16
CA THR A 120 4.00 -2.12 -6.35
C THR A 120 2.93 -2.05 -5.28
N VAL A 121 2.38 -3.19 -4.89
CA VAL A 121 1.41 -3.28 -3.78
C VAL A 121 1.97 -4.12 -2.64
N PRO A 122 1.58 -3.89 -1.37
CA PRO A 122 1.95 -4.78 -0.27
C PRO A 122 1.60 -6.23 -0.60
N HIS A 123 2.39 -7.22 -0.19
CA HIS A 123 2.06 -8.61 -0.46
C HIS A 123 0.84 -9.07 0.37
N GLN A 124 0.75 -8.61 1.63
CA GLN A 124 -0.33 -9.00 2.55
C GLN A 124 -1.65 -8.28 2.22
N PRO A 125 -2.78 -9.00 2.05
CA PRO A 125 -4.08 -8.40 1.74
C PRO A 125 -4.55 -7.34 2.75
N TYR A 126 -4.19 -7.51 4.03
CA TYR A 126 -4.52 -6.53 5.08
C TYR A 126 -3.88 -5.17 4.82
N GLU A 127 -2.58 -5.14 4.51
CA GLU A 127 -1.86 -3.90 4.25
C GLU A 127 -2.26 -3.28 2.91
N ARG A 128 -2.61 -4.09 1.90
CA ARG A 128 -3.21 -3.59 0.65
C ARG A 128 -4.51 -2.85 0.93
N ALA A 129 -5.38 -3.41 1.78
CA ALA A 129 -6.64 -2.79 2.15
C ALA A 129 -6.43 -1.46 2.89
N LEU A 130 -5.48 -1.41 3.84
CA LEU A 130 -5.10 -0.17 4.52
C LEU A 130 -4.55 0.88 3.53
N GLY A 131 -3.68 0.46 2.61
CA GLY A 131 -3.13 1.34 1.59
C GLY A 131 -4.20 1.90 0.66
N ALA A 132 -5.15 1.07 0.22
CA ALA A 132 -6.24 1.48 -0.66
C ALA A 132 -7.15 2.55 -0.01
N LEU A 133 -7.46 2.39 1.28
CA LEU A 133 -8.22 3.38 2.05
C LEU A 133 -7.52 4.75 2.10
N GLY A 134 -6.19 4.77 2.11
CA GLY A 134 -5.40 6.01 2.11
C GLY A 134 -5.37 6.76 0.78
N VAL A 135 -5.57 6.07 -0.35
CA VAL A 135 -5.59 6.67 -1.70
C VAL A 135 -6.94 7.31 -2.02
N GLY A 136 -8.04 6.74 -1.49
CA GLY A 136 -9.39 7.28 -1.64
C GLY A 136 -10.09 6.93 -2.95
N ASP A 137 -9.51 6.04 -3.77
CA ASP A 137 -10.15 5.50 -4.97
C ASP A 137 -11.10 4.33 -4.62
N VAL A 138 -12.36 4.43 -5.05
CA VAL A 138 -13.40 3.46 -4.70
C VAL A 138 -13.14 2.11 -5.35
N ASP A 139 -12.69 2.08 -6.61
CA ASP A 139 -12.40 0.83 -7.33
C ASP A 139 -11.28 0.04 -6.64
N THR A 140 -10.15 0.71 -6.39
CA THR A 140 -9.00 0.13 -5.68
C THR A 140 -9.36 -0.32 -4.27
N THR A 141 -10.19 0.46 -3.56
CA THR A 141 -10.65 0.12 -2.20
C THR A 141 -11.53 -1.12 -2.20
N LEU A 142 -12.52 -1.21 -3.10
CA LEU A 142 -13.40 -2.36 -3.19
C LEU A 142 -12.64 -3.63 -3.60
N ALA A 143 -11.68 -3.51 -4.52
CA ALA A 143 -10.82 -4.61 -4.93
C ALA A 143 -9.98 -5.16 -3.75
N ALA A 144 -9.31 -4.27 -3.01
CA ALA A 144 -8.48 -4.67 -1.87
C ALA A 144 -9.29 -5.25 -0.71
N LEU A 145 -10.48 -4.71 -0.43
CA LEU A 145 -11.38 -5.26 0.59
C LEU A 145 -11.93 -6.63 0.20
N ALA A 146 -12.31 -6.82 -1.07
CA ALA A 146 -12.75 -8.13 -1.57
C ALA A 146 -11.65 -9.18 -1.42
N GLU A 147 -10.40 -8.81 -1.73
CA GLU A 147 -9.23 -9.68 -1.54
C GLU A 147 -9.01 -10.04 -0.06
N LEU A 148 -9.03 -9.05 0.84
CA LEU A 148 -8.88 -9.29 2.29
C LEU A 148 -9.96 -10.21 2.85
N VAL A 149 -11.22 -10.00 2.46
CA VAL A 149 -12.35 -10.83 2.91
C VAL A 149 -12.21 -12.25 2.37
N ARG A 150 -11.79 -12.41 1.11
CA ARG A 150 -11.55 -13.74 0.51
C ARG A 150 -10.39 -14.46 1.20
N TRP A 151 -9.27 -13.78 1.43
CA TRP A 151 -8.14 -14.33 2.17
C TRP A 151 -8.55 -14.77 3.58
N THR A 152 -9.34 -13.97 4.28
CA THR A 152 -9.88 -14.34 5.60
C THR A 152 -10.79 -15.57 5.50
N ALA A 153 -11.62 -15.64 4.47
CA ALA A 153 -12.46 -16.80 4.19
C ALA A 153 -11.64 -18.06 3.97
N ASP A 154 -10.54 -17.98 3.21
CA ASP A 154 -9.68 -19.11 2.88
C ASP A 154 -8.91 -19.62 4.11
N LEU A 155 -8.53 -18.75 5.05
CA LEU A 155 -7.83 -19.14 6.28
C LEU A 155 -8.71 -19.85 7.33
N LEU A 156 -10.03 -19.69 7.24
CA LEU A 156 -10.97 -20.21 8.23
C LEU A 156 -11.22 -21.73 8.16
N PRO A 157 -11.34 -22.35 6.97
CA PRO A 157 -11.57 -23.78 6.84
C PRO A 157 -10.26 -24.56 6.73
N ASP A 158 -9.23 -24.04 6.04
CA ASP A 158 -7.96 -24.76 5.79
C ASP A 158 -6.82 -23.83 5.36
N THR A 159 -5.58 -24.17 5.73
CA THR A 159 -4.38 -23.61 5.07
C THR A 159 -3.51 -24.78 4.67
N PRO A 160 -2.89 -24.78 3.48
CA PRO A 160 -1.96 -25.84 3.11
C PRO A 160 -0.88 -25.97 4.20
N ALA A 161 -0.52 -27.20 4.53
CA ALA A 161 0.52 -27.46 5.53
C ALA A 161 1.83 -26.79 5.10
N GLY A 162 2.59 -26.28 6.07
CA GLY A 162 3.93 -25.76 5.81
C GLY A 162 4.86 -26.82 5.20
N PRO A 163 6.08 -26.43 4.77
CA PRO A 163 7.05 -27.34 4.15
C PRO A 163 7.44 -28.55 5.03
N ASP A 164 7.20 -28.45 6.34
CA ASP A 164 7.43 -29.46 7.36
C ASP A 164 6.17 -30.27 7.73
N GLY A 165 5.05 -30.03 7.03
CA GLY A 165 3.78 -30.68 7.31
C GLY A 165 3.04 -30.12 8.52
N THR A 166 3.51 -29.02 9.13
CA THR A 166 2.86 -28.44 10.30
C THR A 166 1.67 -27.55 9.89
N PRO A 167 0.49 -27.76 10.49
CA PRO A 167 -0.63 -26.82 10.44
C PRO A 167 -0.25 -25.43 10.96
N GLU A 168 -0.27 -24.40 10.12
CA GLU A 168 0.05 -23.03 10.56
C GLU A 168 -1.17 -22.23 11.08
N THR A 169 -2.39 -22.78 11.11
CA THR A 169 -3.59 -21.96 11.39
C THR A 169 -4.47 -22.36 12.58
N VAL A 170 -5.34 -21.41 12.95
CA VAL A 170 -6.23 -21.43 14.11
C VAL A 170 -7.27 -22.56 14.01
N ALA A 171 -7.82 -22.82 12.83
CA ALA A 171 -8.92 -23.78 12.64
C ALA A 171 -8.49 -25.25 12.83
N GLN A 172 -7.26 -25.60 12.47
CA GLN A 172 -6.73 -26.96 12.68
C GLN A 172 -6.32 -27.21 14.15
N ARG A 173 -6.17 -26.15 14.96
CA ARG A 173 -6.05 -26.26 16.43
C ARG A 173 -7.41 -26.47 17.13
N VAL A 174 -8.52 -26.26 16.40
CA VAL A 174 -9.88 -26.52 16.91
C VAL A 174 -10.25 -27.98 16.61
N THR A 175 -10.16 -28.83 17.63
CA THR A 175 -10.46 -30.27 17.50
C THR A 175 -11.97 -30.58 17.48
N ASP A 176 -12.80 -29.66 17.97
CA ASP A 176 -14.27 -29.81 18.01
C ASP A 176 -14.88 -29.81 16.59
N PRO A 177 -15.54 -30.90 16.16
CA PRO A 177 -16.12 -30.99 14.82
C PRO A 177 -17.29 -30.03 14.57
N GLY A 178 -18.06 -29.68 15.61
CA GLY A 178 -19.17 -28.72 15.51
C GLY A 178 -18.69 -27.28 15.39
N ILE A 179 -17.56 -26.92 16.02
CA ILE A 179 -16.91 -25.62 15.79
C ILE A 179 -16.31 -25.57 14.39
N ARG A 180 -15.63 -26.62 13.93
CA ARG A 180 -15.10 -26.68 12.54
C ARG A 180 -16.19 -26.55 11.49
N ALA A 181 -17.33 -27.23 11.67
CA ALA A 181 -18.47 -27.09 10.78
C ALA A 181 -19.00 -25.64 10.72
N ARG A 182 -19.03 -24.95 11.86
CA ARG A 182 -19.41 -23.52 11.92
C ARG A 182 -18.39 -22.62 11.25
N LEU A 183 -17.09 -22.87 11.43
CA LEU A 183 -16.02 -22.12 10.74
C LEU A 183 -16.13 -22.26 9.22
N GLY A 184 -16.44 -23.45 8.70
CA GLY A 184 -16.69 -23.64 7.26
C GLY A 184 -17.91 -22.86 6.74
N ILE A 185 -18.97 -22.73 7.54
CA ILE A 185 -20.13 -21.89 7.18
C ILE A 185 -19.75 -20.41 7.13
N GLU A 186 -18.99 -19.92 8.12
CA GLU A 186 -18.54 -18.52 8.12
C GLU A 186 -17.55 -18.23 6.98
N ALA A 187 -16.66 -19.16 6.66
CA ALA A 187 -15.81 -19.08 5.48
C ALA A 187 -16.63 -18.89 4.19
N ALA A 188 -17.67 -19.72 3.99
CA ALA A 188 -18.54 -19.59 2.83
C ALA A 188 -19.28 -18.24 2.78
N ARG A 189 -19.71 -17.72 3.93
CA ARG A 189 -20.37 -16.39 4.03
C ARG A 189 -19.41 -15.25 3.68
N LEU A 190 -18.17 -15.32 4.15
CA LEU A 190 -17.15 -14.35 3.80
C LEU A 190 -16.80 -14.42 2.31
N GLY A 191 -16.64 -15.63 1.74
CA GLY A 191 -16.44 -15.81 0.30
C GLY A 191 -17.58 -15.21 -0.52
N TYR A 192 -18.83 -15.42 -0.12
CA TYR A 192 -20.00 -14.78 -0.74
C TYR A 192 -19.93 -13.24 -0.64
N SER A 193 -19.49 -12.70 0.49
CA SER A 193 -19.36 -11.25 0.70
C SER A 193 -18.27 -10.63 -0.17
N ALA A 194 -17.12 -11.31 -0.31
CA ALA A 194 -16.06 -10.91 -1.25
C ALA A 194 -16.57 -10.87 -2.71
N ASN A 195 -17.38 -11.86 -3.10
CA ASN A 195 -17.99 -11.89 -4.43
C ASN A 195 -18.97 -10.72 -4.63
N ARG A 196 -19.79 -10.40 -3.62
CA ARG A 196 -20.68 -9.23 -3.68
C ARG A 196 -19.93 -7.92 -3.83
N LEU A 197 -18.81 -7.73 -3.14
CA LEU A 197 -17.96 -6.54 -3.30
C LEU A 197 -17.38 -6.47 -4.72
N THR A 198 -16.95 -7.61 -5.27
CA THR A 198 -16.48 -7.69 -6.67
C THR A 198 -17.58 -7.31 -7.65
N THR A 199 -18.81 -7.81 -7.47
CA THR A 199 -19.96 -7.44 -8.30
C THR A 199 -20.29 -5.95 -8.19
N LEU A 200 -20.33 -5.40 -6.97
CA LEU A 200 -20.59 -3.98 -6.75
C LEU A 200 -19.56 -3.10 -7.47
N ARG A 201 -18.29 -3.50 -7.46
CA ARG A 201 -17.22 -2.82 -8.19
C ARG A 201 -17.50 -2.80 -9.70
N HIS A 202 -17.90 -3.93 -10.27
CA HIS A 202 -18.28 -3.99 -11.69
C HIS A 202 -19.50 -3.12 -12.00
N ASP A 203 -20.54 -3.18 -11.16
CA ASP A 203 -21.75 -2.35 -11.33
C ASP A 203 -21.43 -0.85 -11.28
N LEU A 204 -20.47 -0.43 -10.46
CA LEU A 204 -20.01 0.96 -10.39
C LEU A 204 -19.24 1.36 -11.64
N ALA A 205 -18.28 0.54 -12.08
CA ALA A 205 -17.51 0.80 -13.29
C ALA A 205 -18.41 0.90 -14.54
N ASP A 206 -19.42 0.03 -14.66
CA ASP A 206 -20.39 0.06 -15.76
C ASP A 206 -21.22 1.36 -15.76
N ARG A 207 -21.64 1.84 -14.58
CA ARG A 207 -22.38 3.10 -14.44
C ARG A 207 -21.51 4.33 -14.74
N GLU A 208 -20.26 4.32 -14.29
CA GLU A 208 -19.30 5.40 -14.54
C GLU A 208 -18.83 5.44 -16.00
N ALA A 209 -18.88 4.32 -16.73
CA ALA A 209 -18.64 4.27 -18.17
C ALA A 209 -19.86 4.71 -19.01
N THR A 210 -21.03 4.88 -18.39
CA THR A 210 -22.29 5.23 -19.07
C THR A 210 -22.55 6.74 -19.34
N PRO A 211 -21.81 7.76 -18.85
CA PRO A 211 -22.12 9.15 -19.18
C PRO A 211 -21.42 9.60 -20.47
N LEU A 212 -22.13 9.49 -21.61
CA LEU A 212 -21.97 10.33 -22.83
C LEU A 212 -22.92 9.95 -24.00
N ARG A 213 -23.96 9.14 -23.77
CA ARG A 213 -24.93 8.80 -24.83
C ARG A 213 -26.20 9.64 -24.84
N ASP A 214 -26.54 10.31 -23.74
CA ASP A 214 -27.85 10.97 -23.60
C ASP A 214 -27.82 12.50 -23.85
N ASP A 215 -26.64 13.12 -24.02
CA ASP A 215 -26.52 14.58 -24.27
C ASP A 215 -26.42 14.98 -25.76
N HIS A 216 -26.60 14.05 -26.70
CA HIS A 216 -26.55 14.36 -28.15
C HIS A 216 -27.85 14.16 -28.94
N ASP A 217 -28.91 13.62 -28.33
CA ASP A 217 -30.21 13.45 -29.01
C ASP A 217 -31.25 14.52 -28.66
N GLY A 218 -30.88 15.55 -27.89
CA GLY A 218 -31.78 16.61 -27.42
C GLY A 218 -31.95 17.83 -28.33
N ASN A 219 -31.31 17.90 -29.50
CA ASN A 219 -31.37 19.11 -30.34
C ASN A 219 -31.58 18.80 -31.83
N ALA A 220 -32.67 18.10 -32.13
CA ALA A 220 -33.25 18.09 -33.47
C ALA A 220 -34.77 17.87 -33.38
N ARG A 221 -35.52 18.93 -33.09
CA ARG A 221 -36.84 19.23 -33.65
C ARG A 221 -37.33 20.61 -33.25
#